data_AF-A0A6C0LIV2-F1
#
_entry.id   AF-A0A6C0LIV2-F1
#
_cell.length_a   1.000
_cell.length_b   1.000
_cell.length_c   1.000
_cell.angle_alpha   90.00
_cell.angle_beta   90.00
_cell.angle_gamma   90.00
#
_symmetry.space_group_name_H-M   'P 1'
#
loop_
_entity.id
_entity.type
_entity.pdbx_description
1 polymer ?
#
loop_
_entity_poly.entity_id
_entity_poly.type
_entity_poly.pdbx_seq_one_letter_code
_entity_poly.pdbx_strand_id
1 'polypeptide(L)'
;MAKNSDYMFNKLAGLGEDSCYLSQTEIQNANTLKYNVHTTGNSIDPAMDLALSNGMNYTGGKNITGLEGSNVEQSNRLLLGSRGTHPHNKLSLRERDYLTVPYLGRGESNVDAENILMLGEAHTENKKSLFPVSEECYGQYCNTPLIKEIEDKITNPEYLVEGTHNNWIRGGLPSRELNRDSQTNN
;
A
#
# COMPACT_ATOMS: atom_id res chain seq x y z
N MET A 1 -24.40 -2.59 93.35
CA MET A 1 -24.32 -1.31 92.62
C MET A 1 -25.02 -1.52 91.28
N ALA A 2 -26.27 -1.08 91.17
CA ALA A 2 -27.10 -1.34 89.99
C ALA A 2 -26.69 -0.40 88.84
N LYS A 3 -26.41 -0.96 87.67
CA LYS A 3 -26.13 -0.22 86.44
C LYS A 3 -27.47 0.12 85.80
N ASN A 4 -27.88 1.38 85.88
CA ASN A 4 -29.03 1.87 85.12
C ASN A 4 -28.57 2.10 83.67
N SER A 5 -29.03 1.23 82.76
CA SER A 5 -28.91 1.47 81.32
C SER A 5 -30.18 2.15 80.82
N ASP A 6 -29.99 3.19 80.01
CA ASP A 6 -31.06 3.88 79.31
C ASP A 6 -31.84 2.88 78.43
N TYR A 7 -33.16 2.80 78.62
CA TYR A 7 -34.03 1.82 77.96
C TYR A 7 -34.60 2.35 76.64
N MET A 8 -34.33 3.60 76.29
CA MET A 8 -34.82 4.24 75.07
C MET A 8 -33.78 4.16 73.96
N PHE A 9 -34.08 3.37 72.93
CA PHE A 9 -33.31 3.30 71.69
C PHE A 9 -33.49 4.60 70.89
N ASN A 10 -32.38 5.30 70.60
CA ASN A 10 -32.26 6.51 69.77
C ASN A 10 -32.97 7.82 70.21
N LYS A 11 -33.74 7.85 71.32
CA LYS A 11 -34.36 9.10 71.87
C LYS A 11 -35.07 9.99 70.84
N LEU A 12 -35.55 9.43 69.74
CA LEU A 12 -36.22 10.19 68.69
C LEU A 12 -37.64 10.54 69.16
N ALA A 13 -38.01 11.82 69.05
CA ALA A 13 -39.31 12.31 69.51
C ALA A 13 -40.45 12.03 68.50
N GLY A 14 -40.13 11.60 67.29
CA GLY A 14 -41.11 11.30 66.25
C GLY A 14 -40.48 10.71 65.00
N LEU A 15 -41.34 10.27 64.08
CA LEU A 15 -40.95 9.66 62.80
C LEU A 15 -40.11 10.61 61.92
N GLY A 16 -40.27 11.94 62.10
CA GLY A 16 -39.56 12.97 61.35
C GLY A 16 -38.04 13.00 61.56
N GLU A 17 -37.55 12.40 62.65
CA GLU A 17 -36.13 12.37 63.02
C GLU A 17 -35.44 11.07 62.58
N ASP A 18 -36.17 10.16 61.91
CA ASP A 18 -35.59 8.97 61.33
C ASP A 18 -34.85 9.32 60.04
N SER A 19 -33.62 8.82 59.90
CA SER A 19 -32.81 8.94 58.68
C SER A 19 -33.51 8.45 57.40
N CYS A 20 -34.49 7.56 57.52
CA CYS A 20 -35.27 7.06 56.38
C CYS A 20 -36.57 7.84 56.13
N TYR A 21 -36.96 8.75 57.03
CA TYR A 21 -38.15 9.58 56.84
C TYR A 21 -37.82 10.78 55.96
N LEU A 22 -38.53 10.89 54.84
CA LEU A 22 -38.43 12.03 53.93
C LEU A 22 -39.81 12.67 53.80
N SER A 23 -39.94 13.93 54.22
CA SER A 23 -41.18 14.67 54.03
C SER A 23 -41.38 15.03 52.56
N GLN A 24 -42.64 15.19 52.14
CA GLN A 24 -42.95 15.62 50.77
C GLN A 24 -42.30 16.97 50.42
N THR A 25 -42.16 17.85 51.42
CA THR A 25 -41.47 19.14 51.32
C THR A 25 -39.96 18.98 51.15
N GLU A 26 -39.32 18.04 51.84
CA GLU A 26 -37.89 17.77 51.64
C GLU A 26 -37.63 17.17 50.27
N ILE A 27 -38.50 16.27 49.80
CA ILE A 27 -38.41 15.73 48.44
C ILE A 27 -38.55 16.85 47.41
N GLN A 28 -39.53 17.74 47.58
CA GLN A 28 -39.71 18.89 46.68
C GLN A 28 -38.52 19.84 46.72
N ASN A 29 -38.05 20.24 47.91
CA ASN A 29 -36.90 21.13 48.07
C ASN A 29 -35.62 20.51 47.49
N ALA A 30 -35.38 19.22 47.74
CA ALA A 30 -34.23 18.51 47.20
C ALA A 30 -34.31 18.43 45.66
N ASN A 31 -35.48 18.20 45.08
CA ASN A 31 -35.66 18.17 43.63
C ASN A 31 -35.49 19.56 42.99
N THR A 32 -36.00 20.62 43.62
CA THR A 32 -35.80 22.00 43.15
C THR A 32 -34.33 22.40 43.23
N LEU A 33 -33.63 22.04 44.30
CA LEU A 33 -32.19 22.27 44.43
C LEU A 33 -31.40 21.44 43.41
N LYS A 34 -31.74 20.17 43.19
CA LYS A 34 -31.12 19.34 42.14
C LYS A 34 -31.30 19.96 40.76
N TYR A 35 -32.50 20.46 40.44
CA TYR A 35 -32.76 21.14 39.17
C TYR A 35 -31.90 22.41 39.01
N ASN A 36 -31.79 23.23 40.07
CA ASN A 36 -31.05 24.49 40.02
C ASN A 36 -29.51 24.32 40.12
N VAL A 37 -29.03 23.28 40.80
CA VAL A 37 -27.61 23.05 41.12
C VAL A 37 -27.03 21.89 40.29
N HIS A 38 -27.75 21.37 39.30
CA HIS A 38 -27.32 20.23 38.46
C HIS A 38 -26.04 20.45 37.64
N THR A 39 -25.37 21.59 37.80
CA THR A 39 -24.18 22.03 37.06
C THR A 39 -22.85 21.86 37.82
N THR A 40 -22.82 21.36 39.06
CA THR A 40 -21.53 21.25 39.80
C THR A 40 -20.92 19.85 39.85
N GLY A 41 -21.64 18.82 39.38
CA GLY A 41 -21.08 17.48 39.18
C GLY A 41 -20.73 17.30 37.71
N ASN A 42 -19.44 17.21 37.39
CA ASN A 42 -18.88 17.21 36.02
C ASN A 42 -19.27 16.01 35.12
N SER A 43 -20.37 15.32 35.41
CA SER A 43 -20.92 14.28 34.56
C SER A 43 -21.72 14.93 33.43
N ILE A 44 -21.33 14.65 32.19
CA ILE A 44 -22.07 15.09 31.00
C ILE A 44 -23.49 14.50 30.99
N ASP A 45 -23.68 13.33 31.60
CA ASP A 45 -24.89 12.52 31.43
C ASP A 45 -26.18 13.22 31.87
N PRO A 46 -26.30 13.87 33.04
CA PRO A 46 -27.56 14.47 33.46
C PRO A 46 -27.91 15.74 32.68
N ALA A 47 -26.92 16.56 32.32
CA ALA A 47 -27.14 17.76 31.52
C ALA A 47 -27.49 17.41 30.06
N MET A 48 -26.88 16.35 29.54
CA MET A 48 -27.20 15.80 28.23
C MET A 48 -28.59 15.17 28.20
N ASP A 49 -28.95 14.36 29.20
CA ASP A 49 -30.28 13.73 29.30
C ASP A 49 -31.39 14.79 29.44
N LEU A 50 -31.13 15.84 30.21
CA LEU A 50 -32.02 17.00 30.28
C LEU A 50 -32.12 17.71 28.92
N ALA A 51 -31.01 17.97 28.22
CA ALA A 51 -31.06 18.62 26.92
C ALA A 51 -31.82 17.78 25.88
N LEU A 52 -31.56 16.47 25.83
CA LEU A 52 -32.20 15.54 24.92
C LEU A 52 -33.70 15.37 25.21
N SER A 53 -34.09 15.26 26.49
CA SER A 53 -35.51 15.17 26.89
C SER A 53 -36.31 16.44 26.55
N ASN A 54 -35.66 17.61 26.53
CA ASN A 54 -36.30 18.87 26.17
C ASN A 54 -36.18 19.23 24.68
N GLY A 55 -35.70 18.32 23.82
CA GLY A 55 -35.56 18.56 22.38
C GLY A 55 -34.54 19.64 22.02
N MET A 56 -33.62 19.95 22.94
CA MET A 56 -32.59 20.95 22.75
C MET A 56 -31.37 20.33 22.07
N ASN A 57 -30.80 21.05 21.09
CA ASN A 57 -29.57 20.60 20.44
C ASN A 57 -28.40 20.65 21.42
N TYR A 58 -27.97 19.48 21.89
CA TYR A 58 -26.82 19.33 22.77
C TYR A 58 -25.52 19.31 21.95
N THR A 59 -24.76 20.40 22.01
CA THR A 59 -23.42 20.51 21.36
C THR A 59 -22.30 20.26 22.38
N GLY A 60 -22.48 19.25 23.24
CA GLY A 60 -21.54 18.98 24.32
C GLY A 60 -20.16 18.54 23.85
N GLY A 61 -19.13 19.08 24.51
CA GLY A 61 -17.80 18.49 24.57
C GLY A 61 -16.90 18.73 23.36
N LYS A 62 -16.70 19.99 22.96
CA LYS A 62 -15.47 20.37 22.25
C LYS A 62 -14.31 20.38 23.27
N ASN A 63 -13.68 19.23 23.50
CA ASN A 63 -12.43 19.06 24.27
C ASN A 63 -12.50 19.32 25.79
N ILE A 64 -13.66 19.20 26.45
CA ILE A 64 -13.75 19.33 27.91
C ILE A 64 -14.09 17.97 28.51
N THR A 65 -13.08 17.29 29.02
CA THR A 65 -13.27 16.13 29.88
C THR A 65 -13.79 16.60 31.23
N GLY A 66 -14.83 15.95 31.75
CA GLY A 66 -15.31 16.17 33.11
C GLY A 66 -14.20 15.88 34.11
N LEU A 67 -14.38 16.35 35.35
CA LEU A 67 -13.51 15.96 36.47
C LEU A 67 -13.38 14.43 36.52
N GLU A 68 -12.15 13.95 36.63
CA GLU A 68 -11.76 12.52 36.54
C GLU A 68 -12.00 11.83 35.18
N GLY A 69 -12.25 12.57 34.09
CA GLY A 69 -12.42 11.97 32.76
C GLY A 69 -13.76 11.23 32.58
N SER A 70 -14.77 11.60 33.37
CA SER A 70 -16.09 10.96 33.48
C SER A 70 -17.00 11.07 32.23
N ASN A 71 -16.45 11.35 31.06
CA ASN A 71 -17.21 11.60 29.83
C ASN A 71 -16.41 11.43 28.52
N VAL A 72 -15.19 10.83 28.56
CA VAL A 72 -14.31 10.75 27.38
C VAL A 72 -15.01 10.04 26.22
N GLU A 73 -15.67 8.91 26.49
CA GLU A 73 -16.34 8.13 25.44
C GLU A 73 -17.47 8.91 24.76
N GLN A 74 -18.28 9.64 25.55
CA GLN A 74 -19.40 10.40 25.01
C GLN A 74 -18.92 11.62 24.21
N SER A 75 -17.90 12.32 24.68
CA SER A 75 -17.27 13.43 23.95
C SER A 75 -16.62 12.94 22.66
N ASN A 76 -15.91 11.81 22.71
CA ASN A 76 -15.27 11.22 21.53
C ASN A 76 -16.29 10.76 20.49
N ARG A 77 -17.40 10.15 20.92
CA ARG A 77 -18.51 9.75 20.03
C ARG A 77 -19.15 10.94 19.30
N LEU A 78 -19.38 12.04 20.00
CA LEU A 78 -19.94 13.27 19.40
C LEU A 78 -18.93 13.94 18.43
N LEU A 79 -17.63 13.90 18.76
CA LEU A 79 -16.57 14.47 17.93
C LEU A 79 -16.28 13.61 16.69
N LEU A 80 -16.07 12.31 16.85
CA LEU A 80 -15.79 11.37 15.75
C LEU A 80 -17.01 11.12 14.88
N GLY A 81 -18.22 11.06 15.46
CA GLY A 81 -19.46 10.90 14.71
C GLY A 81 -19.79 12.06 13.77
N SER A 82 -19.25 13.26 14.04
CA SER A 82 -19.35 14.43 13.15
C SER A 82 -18.40 14.36 11.95
N ARG A 83 -17.33 13.57 12.03
CA ARG A 83 -16.45 13.28 10.90
C ARG A 83 -17.05 12.12 10.12
N GLY A 84 -17.49 12.36 8.89
CA GLY A 84 -17.87 11.29 7.98
C GLY A 84 -16.71 10.29 7.85
N THR A 85 -16.86 9.12 8.47
CA THR A 85 -15.90 8.01 8.35
C THR A 85 -15.91 7.40 6.96
N HIS A 86 -16.95 7.72 6.19
CA HIS A 86 -17.12 7.40 4.79
C HIS A 86 -17.19 8.69 3.96
N PRO A 87 -16.60 8.71 2.76
CA PRO A 87 -16.74 9.83 1.84
C PRO A 87 -18.22 10.09 1.52
N HIS A 88 -18.59 11.35 1.28
CA HIS A 88 -19.94 11.76 0.88
C HIS A 88 -20.25 11.28 -0.55
N ASN A 89 -20.46 9.99 -0.72
CA ASN A 89 -20.84 9.39 -1.99
C ASN A 89 -22.36 9.41 -2.15
N LYS A 90 -22.83 9.58 -3.39
CA LYS A 90 -24.25 9.51 -3.72
C LYS A 90 -24.76 8.09 -3.39
N LEU A 91 -25.79 7.99 -2.55
CA LEU A 91 -26.44 6.71 -2.24
C LEU A 91 -27.14 6.20 -3.51
N SER A 92 -26.63 5.12 -4.08
CA SER A 92 -27.33 4.37 -5.13
C SER A 92 -28.27 3.38 -4.45
N LEU A 93 -29.58 3.52 -4.69
CA LEU A 93 -30.60 2.56 -4.21
C LEU A 93 -30.69 1.29 -5.07
N ARG A 94 -29.83 1.17 -6.10
CA ARG A 94 -29.75 -0.05 -6.90
C ARG A 94 -29.00 -1.10 -6.09
N GLU A 95 -29.52 -2.32 -6.13
CA GLU A 95 -28.83 -3.48 -5.60
C GLU A 95 -27.46 -3.63 -6.27
N ARG A 96 -26.46 -4.13 -5.53
CA ARG A 96 -25.13 -4.40 -6.10
C ARG A 96 -25.25 -5.58 -7.06
N ASP A 97 -24.51 -5.55 -8.15
CA ASP A 97 -24.49 -6.65 -9.14
C ASP A 97 -24.07 -8.02 -8.53
N TYR A 98 -23.46 -8.01 -7.34
CA TYR A 98 -23.14 -9.20 -6.56
C TYR A 98 -23.50 -9.03 -5.09
N LEU A 99 -24.25 -9.99 -4.53
CA LEU A 99 -24.64 -10.04 -3.11
C LEU A 99 -23.45 -10.29 -2.16
N THR A 100 -22.46 -11.06 -2.62
CA THR A 100 -21.32 -11.51 -1.82
C THR A 100 -20.01 -11.32 -2.57
N VAL A 101 -18.89 -11.38 -1.86
CA VAL A 101 -17.56 -11.28 -2.46
C VAL A 101 -17.31 -12.54 -3.31
N PRO A 102 -16.95 -12.41 -4.60
CA PRO A 102 -16.64 -13.55 -5.45
C PRO A 102 -15.36 -14.26 -5.00
N TYR A 103 -15.15 -15.49 -5.44
CA TYR A 103 -13.94 -16.26 -5.10
C TYR A 103 -12.66 -15.57 -5.60
N LEU A 104 -11.79 -15.15 -4.66
CA LEU A 104 -10.52 -14.46 -4.93
C LEU A 104 -9.28 -15.38 -4.95
N GLY A 105 -9.46 -16.70 -4.82
CA GLY A 105 -8.31 -17.61 -4.63
C GLY A 105 -7.41 -17.81 -5.86
N ARG A 106 -7.75 -17.21 -7.01
CA ARG A 106 -6.87 -17.20 -8.20
C ARG A 106 -5.85 -16.05 -8.18
N GLY A 107 -5.94 -15.15 -7.19
CA GLY A 107 -5.05 -13.99 -7.09
C GLY A 107 -5.39 -12.88 -8.08
N GLU A 108 -4.53 -11.86 -8.13
CA GLU A 108 -4.60 -10.80 -9.12
C GLU A 108 -4.19 -11.31 -10.50
N SER A 109 -4.97 -10.99 -11.55
CA SER A 109 -4.61 -11.34 -12.92
C SER A 109 -3.66 -10.27 -13.48
N ASN A 110 -2.55 -10.73 -14.06
CA ASN A 110 -1.67 -9.91 -14.88
C ASN A 110 -1.95 -10.21 -16.35
N VAL A 111 -2.77 -9.36 -16.97
CA VAL A 111 -3.28 -9.55 -18.34
C VAL A 111 -2.14 -9.62 -19.37
N ASP A 112 -1.08 -8.83 -19.21
CA ASP A 112 0.02 -8.78 -20.17
C ASP A 112 0.80 -10.10 -20.16
N ALA A 113 1.14 -10.58 -18.96
CA ALA A 113 1.86 -11.84 -18.80
C ALA A 113 1.02 -13.04 -19.27
N GLU A 114 -0.28 -13.04 -18.93
CA GLU A 114 -1.23 -14.07 -19.36
C GLU A 114 -1.34 -14.11 -20.89
N ASN A 115 -1.47 -12.95 -21.53
CA ASN A 115 -1.58 -12.84 -22.98
C ASN A 115 -0.32 -13.35 -23.70
N ILE A 116 0.87 -13.02 -23.18
CA ILE A 116 2.14 -13.52 -23.71
C ILE A 116 2.24 -15.04 -23.57
N LEU A 117 1.80 -15.61 -22.44
CA LEU A 117 1.84 -17.06 -22.23
C LEU A 117 0.81 -17.81 -23.09
N MET A 118 -0.38 -17.23 -23.28
CA MET A 118 -1.46 -17.87 -24.04
C MET A 118 -1.28 -17.75 -25.55
N LEU A 119 -0.90 -16.57 -26.04
CA LEU A 119 -0.81 -16.27 -27.47
C LEU A 119 0.62 -16.18 -27.98
N GLY A 120 1.61 -16.25 -27.08
CA GLY A 120 3.01 -16.29 -27.46
C GLY A 120 3.30 -17.48 -28.37
N GLU A 121 4.12 -17.26 -29.38
CA GLU A 121 4.52 -18.34 -30.27
C GLU A 121 5.45 -19.31 -29.54
N ALA A 122 4.99 -20.54 -29.34
CA ALA A 122 5.76 -21.60 -28.69
C ALA A 122 6.87 -22.21 -29.59
N HIS A 123 6.84 -21.98 -30.90
CA HIS A 123 7.79 -22.55 -31.86
C HIS A 123 8.30 -21.48 -32.84
N THR A 124 9.32 -20.75 -32.41
CA THR A 124 10.02 -19.79 -33.28
C THR A 124 11.04 -20.47 -34.20
N GLU A 125 11.40 -21.73 -33.93
CA GLU A 125 12.49 -22.46 -34.60
C GLU A 125 12.30 -22.64 -36.12
N ASN A 126 11.06 -22.62 -36.61
CA ASN A 126 10.77 -22.77 -38.05
C ASN A 126 10.75 -21.46 -38.84
N LYS A 127 10.96 -20.31 -38.18
CA LYS A 127 11.04 -19.01 -38.86
C LYS A 127 12.46 -18.80 -39.39
N LYS A 128 12.66 -19.10 -40.67
CA LYS A 128 13.95 -18.88 -41.37
C LYS A 128 14.48 -17.43 -41.26
N SER A 129 13.59 -16.45 -41.09
CA SER A 129 13.97 -15.05 -40.88
C SER A 129 14.57 -14.74 -39.50
N LEU A 130 14.29 -15.58 -38.50
CA LEU A 130 14.77 -15.40 -37.12
C LEU A 130 15.97 -16.31 -36.82
N PHE A 131 16.06 -17.44 -37.52
CA PHE A 131 17.15 -18.40 -37.39
C PHE A 131 17.73 -18.74 -38.76
N PRO A 132 18.69 -17.94 -39.28
CA PRO A 132 19.35 -18.16 -40.58
C PRO A 132 20.39 -19.29 -40.51
N VAL A 133 20.04 -20.40 -39.85
CA VAL A 133 20.92 -21.57 -39.67
C VAL A 133 21.39 -22.11 -41.03
N SER A 134 20.62 -21.96 -42.11
CA SER A 134 21.06 -22.38 -43.45
C SER A 134 21.99 -21.40 -44.18
N GLU A 135 22.07 -20.14 -43.73
CA GLU A 135 22.86 -19.08 -44.37
C GLU A 135 24.22 -18.89 -43.69
N GLU A 136 24.36 -19.37 -42.45
CA GLU A 136 25.64 -19.36 -41.74
C GLU A 136 26.61 -20.43 -42.27
N CYS A 137 27.87 -20.04 -42.42
CA CYS A 137 28.93 -20.96 -42.84
C CYS A 137 29.44 -21.76 -41.63
N TYR A 138 29.16 -23.07 -41.60
CA TYR A 138 29.68 -23.98 -40.56
C TYR A 138 31.11 -24.48 -40.83
N GLY A 139 31.83 -23.88 -41.79
CA GLY A 139 33.20 -24.30 -42.12
C GLY A 139 34.14 -24.29 -40.92
N GLN A 140 33.93 -23.41 -39.95
CA GLN A 140 34.69 -23.34 -38.70
C GLN A 140 34.50 -24.57 -37.79
N TYR A 141 33.33 -25.21 -37.84
CA TYR A 141 33.02 -26.38 -37.03
C TYR A 141 33.32 -27.70 -37.75
N CYS A 142 33.34 -27.67 -39.08
CA CYS A 142 33.64 -28.84 -39.92
C CYS A 142 35.13 -29.03 -40.19
N ASN A 143 35.90 -27.94 -40.24
CA ASN A 143 37.34 -27.99 -40.50
C ASN A 143 38.12 -28.09 -39.19
N THR A 144 39.26 -28.78 -39.22
CA THR A 144 40.21 -28.76 -38.11
C THR A 144 40.75 -27.33 -37.94
N PRO A 145 40.64 -26.70 -36.76
CA PRO A 145 41.16 -25.35 -36.55
C PRO A 145 42.69 -25.35 -36.70
N LEU A 146 43.22 -24.23 -37.20
CA LEU A 146 44.66 -24.01 -37.25
C LEU A 146 45.20 -23.89 -35.83
N ILE A 147 46.47 -24.27 -35.65
CA ILE A 147 47.19 -23.94 -34.43
C ILE A 147 47.33 -22.42 -34.38
N LYS A 148 46.98 -21.80 -33.25
CA LYS A 148 46.92 -20.34 -33.09
C LYS A 148 48.18 -19.60 -33.55
N GLU A 149 49.35 -20.15 -33.26
CA GLU A 149 50.63 -19.58 -33.69
C GLU A 149 50.80 -19.51 -35.22
N ILE A 150 50.19 -20.47 -35.94
CA ILE A 150 50.22 -20.51 -37.41
C ILE A 150 49.19 -19.55 -37.98
N GLU A 151 48.00 -19.48 -37.36
CA GLU A 151 46.94 -18.54 -37.72
C GLU A 151 47.40 -17.08 -37.61
N ASP A 152 48.05 -16.73 -36.49
CA ASP A 152 48.58 -15.38 -36.25
C ASP A 152 49.69 -15.00 -37.25
N LYS A 153 50.47 -15.99 -37.71
CA LYS A 153 51.56 -15.77 -38.70
C LYS A 153 51.06 -15.67 -40.12
N ILE A 154 50.09 -16.50 -40.53
CA ILE A 154 49.61 -16.56 -41.92
C ILE A 154 48.72 -15.37 -42.28
N THR A 155 48.10 -14.74 -41.28
CA THR A 155 47.24 -13.55 -41.45
C THR A 155 48.02 -12.23 -41.38
N ASN A 156 49.22 -12.22 -40.78
CA ASN A 156 50.03 -11.01 -40.66
C ASN A 156 50.75 -10.69 -41.99
N PRO A 157 50.46 -9.54 -42.64
CA PRO A 157 51.09 -9.15 -43.91
C PRO A 157 52.61 -8.93 -43.80
N GLU A 158 53.15 -8.65 -42.61
CA GLU A 158 54.59 -8.49 -42.39
C GLU A 158 55.38 -9.78 -42.63
N TYR A 159 54.76 -10.93 -42.37
CA TYR A 159 55.36 -12.26 -42.62
C TYR A 159 55.04 -12.80 -44.02
N LEU A 160 54.32 -12.01 -44.84
CA LEU A 160 53.99 -12.36 -46.21
C LEU A 160 54.81 -11.53 -47.20
N VAL A 161 55.07 -12.13 -48.37
CA VAL A 161 55.80 -11.46 -49.46
C VAL A 161 55.04 -10.22 -49.95
N GLU A 162 53.71 -10.21 -49.79
CA GLU A 162 52.84 -9.11 -50.22
C GLU A 162 53.11 -7.81 -49.44
N GLY A 163 53.42 -7.90 -48.14
CA GLY A 163 53.65 -6.73 -47.28
C GLY A 163 55.11 -6.24 -47.24
N THR A 164 56.04 -7.03 -47.76
CA THR A 164 57.48 -6.74 -47.72
C THR A 164 58.02 -6.10 -49.01
N HIS A 165 57.27 -6.18 -50.12
CA HIS A 165 57.71 -5.65 -51.41
C HIS A 165 56.66 -4.70 -52.03
N ASN A 166 57.01 -3.42 -52.14
CA ASN A 166 56.10 -2.35 -52.61
C ASN A 166 55.53 -2.57 -54.03
N ASN A 167 56.16 -3.40 -54.87
CA ASN A 167 55.74 -3.65 -56.25
C ASN A 167 55.24 -5.09 -56.48
N TRP A 168 54.87 -5.81 -55.42
CA TRP A 168 54.34 -7.16 -55.55
C TRP A 168 52.87 -7.11 -55.99
N ILE A 169 52.56 -7.76 -57.11
CA ILE A 169 51.22 -7.88 -57.67
C ILE A 169 50.80 -9.34 -57.61
N ARG A 170 49.63 -9.62 -57.01
CA ARG A 170 49.06 -10.96 -57.00
C ARG A 170 48.77 -11.42 -58.44
N GLY A 171 49.44 -12.49 -58.86
CA GLY A 171 49.40 -12.98 -60.25
C GLY A 171 50.64 -12.60 -61.09
N GLY A 172 51.58 -11.85 -60.51
CA GLY A 172 52.83 -11.44 -61.15
C GLY A 172 52.66 -10.30 -62.17
N LEU A 173 53.76 -9.62 -62.49
CA LEU A 173 53.78 -8.66 -63.59
C LEU A 173 53.95 -9.43 -64.91
N PRO A 174 53.08 -9.25 -65.91
CA PRO A 174 53.25 -9.90 -67.20
C PRO A 174 54.56 -9.47 -67.86
N SER A 175 55.35 -10.43 -68.33
CA SER A 175 56.71 -10.20 -68.86
C SER A 175 56.78 -9.22 -70.03
N ARG A 176 55.67 -9.00 -70.74
CA ARG A 176 55.57 -7.99 -71.81
C ARG A 176 55.63 -6.55 -71.28
N GLU A 177 54.98 -6.27 -70.16
CA GLU A 177 54.94 -4.93 -69.56
C GLU A 177 56.30 -4.58 -68.92
N LEU A 178 56.99 -5.59 -68.37
CA LEU A 178 58.33 -5.48 -67.78
C LEU A 178 59.38 -4.96 -68.78
N ASN A 179 59.28 -5.39 -70.04
CA ASN A 179 60.18 -4.94 -71.11
C ASN A 179 59.80 -3.56 -71.70
N ARG A 180 58.55 -3.11 -71.51
CA ARG A 180 58.08 -1.80 -72.01
C ARG A 180 58.64 -0.66 -71.15
N ASP A 181 58.66 -0.85 -69.84
CA ASP A 181 59.05 0.20 -68.88
C ASP A 181 60.58 0.29 -68.65
N SER A 182 61.35 -0.70 -69.14
CA SER A 182 62.82 -0.67 -69.08
C SER A 182 63.47 0.18 -70.17
N GLN A 183 62.73 0.55 -71.22
CA GLN A 183 63.23 1.35 -72.35
C GLN A 183 63.02 2.86 -72.18
N THR A 184 62.30 3.31 -71.14
CA THR A 184 61.90 4.72 -70.96
C THR A 184 62.77 5.51 -69.97
N ASN A 185 63.85 4.93 -69.45
CA ASN A 185 64.78 5.60 -68.53
C ASN A 185 66.15 5.85 -69.20
N ASN A 186 66.18 6.71 -70.22
CA ASN A 186 67.36 7.42 -70.71
C ASN A 186 67.07 8.93 -70.72
#